data_AF-A0A3D0H111-F1
#
_entry.id   AF-A0A3D0H111-F1
#
_cell.length_a   1.000
_cell.length_b   1.000
_cell.length_c   1.000
_cell.angle_alpha   90.00
_cell.angle_beta   90.00
_cell.angle_gamma   90.00
#
_symmetry.space_group_name_H-M   'P 1'
#
loop_
_entity.id
_entity.type
_entity.pdbx_description
1 polymer ?
#
loop_
_entity_poly.entity_id
_entity_poly.type
_entity_poly.pdbx_seq_one_letter_code
_entity_poly.pdbx_strand_id
1 'polypeptide(L)' 'EGERVRKEDVYLECGGGKTPCFEWAKIADMDAIEDGKVTVIGPDLKDVQPGNRLPLGVVV' A
#
# COMPACT_ATOMS: atom_id res chain seq x y z
N GLU A 1 9.74 14.60 2.97
CA GLU A 1 8.35 15.07 3.20
C GLU A 1 8.17 16.44 2.55
N GLY A 2 6.98 16.78 2.04
CA GLY A 2 6.70 18.07 1.38
C GLY A 2 6.68 18.05 -0.16
N GLU A 3 7.04 16.93 -0.79
CA GLU A 3 6.81 16.69 -2.22
C GLU A 3 5.32 16.47 -2.49
N ARG A 4 4.84 16.96 -3.64
CA ARG A 4 3.48 16.73 -4.12
C ARG A 4 3.53 16.06 -5.49
N VAL A 5 2.95 14.88 -5.59
CA VAL A 5 2.75 14.17 -6.87
C VAL A 5 1.45 14.68 -7.53
N ARG A 6 1.54 15.23 -8.73
CA ARG A 6 0.38 15.69 -9.51
C ARG A 6 -0.16 14.55 -10.38
N LYS A 7 -1.38 14.70 -10.90
CA LYS A 7 -2.11 13.61 -11.58
C LYS A 7 -1.33 13.05 -12.78
N GLU A 8 -0.65 13.92 -13.51
CA GLU A 8 0.22 13.61 -14.65
C GLU A 8 1.46 12.78 -14.26
N ASP A 9 1.88 12.85 -12.99
CA ASP A 9 3.07 12.17 -12.47
C ASP A 9 2.72 10.92 -11.63
N VAL A 10 1.44 10.65 -11.39
CA VAL A 10 0.99 9.49 -10.62
C VAL A 10 1.13 8.20 -11.44
N TYR A 11 1.95 7.27 -10.96
CA TYR A 11 2.03 5.92 -11.51
C TYR A 11 0.90 5.00 -11.03
N LEU A 12 0.64 5.00 -9.71
CA LEU A 12 -0.41 4.21 -9.06
C LEU A 12 -1.03 5.06 -7.94
N GLU A 13 -2.36 5.03 -7.83
CA GLU A 13 -3.10 5.69 -6.75
C GLU A 13 -3.95 4.69 -5.96
N CYS A 14 -3.82 4.73 -4.64
CA CYS A 14 -4.63 3.93 -3.71
C CYS A 14 -5.33 4.86 -2.72
N GLY A 15 -6.58 4.60 -2.36
CA GLY A 15 -7.32 5.41 -1.40
C GLY A 15 -7.93 6.67 -1.98
N GLY A 16 -7.93 7.76 -1.19
CA GLY A 16 -8.44 9.08 -1.62
C GLY A 16 -9.93 9.10 -2.00
N GLY A 17 -10.73 8.15 -1.48
CA GLY A 17 -12.13 7.96 -1.86
C GLY A 17 -12.36 7.31 -3.23
N LYS A 18 -11.28 6.94 -3.94
CA LYS A 18 -11.34 6.32 -5.27
C LYS A 18 -11.28 4.80 -5.20
N THR A 19 -10.55 4.27 -4.21
CA THR A 19 -10.51 2.85 -3.86
C THR A 19 -10.53 2.70 -2.34
N PRO A 20 -10.97 1.56 -1.79
CA PRO A 20 -10.81 1.27 -0.36
C PRO A 20 -9.33 1.27 0.03
N CYS A 21 -8.99 1.98 1.10
CA CYS A 21 -7.61 2.01 1.62
C CYS A 21 -7.63 2.15 3.13
N PHE A 22 -6.79 1.39 3.82
CA PHE A 22 -6.62 1.49 5.26
C PHE A 22 -5.18 1.18 5.68
N GLU A 23 -4.83 1.65 6.86
CA GLU A 23 -3.63 1.26 7.59
C GLU A 23 -4.03 0.80 8.99
N TRP A 24 -3.43 -0.29 9.47
CA TRP A 24 -3.79 -0.89 10.75
C TRP A 24 -2.56 -1.41 11.48
N ALA A 25 -2.22 -0.74 12.57
CA ALA A 25 -1.25 -1.24 13.55
C ALA A 25 -1.96 -2.15 14.56
N LYS A 26 -1.45 -3.37 14.76
CA LYS A 26 -1.97 -4.35 15.72
C LYS A 26 -0.88 -4.87 16.64
N ILE A 27 -1.30 -5.29 17.83
CA ILE A 27 -0.43 -6.02 18.75
C ILE A 27 -0.42 -7.49 18.33
N ALA A 28 0.75 -8.13 18.39
CA ALA A 28 0.90 -9.55 18.17
C ALA A 28 1.86 -10.13 19.23
N ASP A 29 1.67 -11.41 19.55
CA ASP A 29 2.58 -12.14 20.41
C ASP A 29 3.94 -12.35 19.71
N MET A 30 5.02 -12.36 20.49
CA MET A 30 6.39 -12.40 19.96
C MET A 30 6.72 -13.68 19.18
N ASP A 31 6.04 -14.77 19.49
CA ASP A 31 6.18 -16.06 18.80
C ASP A 31 5.34 -16.16 17.51
N ALA A 32 4.41 -15.22 17.30
CA ALA A 32 3.54 -15.14 16.13
C ALA A 32 4.06 -14.18 15.04
N ILE A 33 5.22 -13.54 15.26
CA ILE A 33 5.84 -12.58 14.34
C ILE A 33 7.26 -13.00 13.93
N GLU A 34 7.66 -12.58 12.73
CA GLU A 34 9.04 -12.69 12.24
C GLU A 34 9.55 -11.27 12.01
N ASP A 35 10.58 -10.87 12.77
CA ASP A 35 11.14 -9.52 12.70
C ASP A 35 11.65 -9.21 11.28
N GLY A 36 11.30 -8.03 10.78
CA GLY A 36 11.65 -7.58 9.42
C GLY A 36 10.90 -8.27 8.27
N LYS A 37 9.98 -9.21 8.53
CA LYS A 37 9.20 -9.85 7.47
C LYS A 37 8.28 -8.85 6.77
N VAL A 38 8.37 -8.77 5.44
CA VAL A 38 7.47 -8.00 4.58
C VAL A 38 6.88 -8.92 3.52
N THR A 39 5.56 -8.82 3.31
CA THR A 39 4.84 -9.59 2.30
C THR A 39 3.91 -8.70 1.51
N VAL A 40 3.86 -8.90 0.19
CA VAL A 40 2.90 -8.26 -0.71
C VAL A 40 1.85 -9.29 -1.11
N ILE A 41 0.59 -9.06 -0.77
CA ILE A 41 -0.54 -9.92 -1.15
C ILE A 41 -1.35 -9.20 -2.22
N GLY A 42 -1.31 -9.72 -3.44
CA GLY A 42 -1.89 -9.06 -4.62
C GLY A 42 -0.82 -8.66 -5.64
N PRO A 43 -1.19 -7.87 -6.66
CA PRO A 43 -0.26 -7.40 -7.68
C PRO A 43 0.80 -6.46 -7.09
N ASP A 44 2.03 -6.60 -7.56
CA ASP A 44 3.13 -5.71 -7.23
C ASP A 44 3.23 -4.58 -8.28
N LEU A 45 4.09 -3.58 -8.06
CA LEU A 45 4.21 -2.41 -8.92
C LEU A 45 4.60 -2.76 -10.37
N LYS A 46 5.34 -3.85 -10.57
CA LYS A 46 5.72 -4.36 -11.89
C LYS A 46 4.54 -4.95 -12.69
N ASP A 47 3.44 -5.25 -12.01
CA ASP A 47 2.27 -5.92 -12.60
C ASP A 47 1.15 -4.91 -12.97
N VAL A 48 1.35 -3.61 -12.71
CA VAL A 48 0.36 -2.56 -12.96
C VAL A 48 0.82 -1.57 -14.04
N GLN A 49 -0.14 -0.96 -14.73
CA GLN A 49 0.15 0.08 -15.72
C GLN A 49 0.10 1.48 -15.09
N PRO A 50 0.83 2.46 -15.65
CA PRO A 50 0.73 3.85 -15.21
C PRO A 50 -0.72 4.37 -15.23
N GLY A 51 -1.12 5.04 -14.15
CA GLY A 51 -2.45 5.60 -13.98
C GLY A 51 -3.49 4.63 -13.39
N ASN A 52 -3.11 3.38 -13.11
CA ASN A 52 -3.99 2.43 -12.43
C ASN A 52 -4.38 2.91 -11.02
N ARG A 53 -5.47 2.32 -10.52
CA ARG A 53 -5.88 2.44 -9.13
C ARG A 53 -6.12 1.07 -8.53
N LEU A 54 -5.69 0.89 -7.29
CA LEU A 54 -5.88 -0.37 -6.55
C LEU A 54 -6.36 -0.09 -5.14
N PRO A 55 -7.09 -1.03 -4.51
CA PRO A 55 -7.24 -1.02 -3.07
C PRO A 55 -5.89 -1.31 -2.40
N LEU A 56 -5.66 -0.75 -1.21
CA LEU A 56 -4.43 -0.97 -0.44
C LEU A 56 -4.76 -1.22 1.03
N GLY A 57 -4.08 -2.19 1.63
CA GLY A 57 -4.06 -2.39 3.08
C GLY A 57 -2.63 -2.44 3.56
N VAL A 58 -2.28 -1.60 4.53
CA VAL A 58 -1.01 -1.66 5.24
C VAL A 58 -1.28 -2.22 6.64
N VAL A 59 -0.82 -3.44 6.90
CA VAL A 59 -0.97 -4.08 8.21
C VAL A 59 0.40 -4.12 8.88
N VAL A 60 0.49 -3.50 10.05
CA VAL A 60 1.69 -3.41 10.87
C VAL A 60 1.48 -4.19 12.15
#